data_AF-A0A1V2RHJ8-F1
#
_entry.id   AF-A0A1V2RHJ8-F1
#
_cell.length_a   1.000
_cell.length_b   1.000
_cell.length_c   1.000
_cell.angle_alpha   90.00
_cell.angle_beta   90.00
_cell.angle_gamma   90.00
#
_symmetry.space_group_name_H-M   'P 1'
#
loop_
_entity.id
_entity.type
_entity.pdbx_description
1 polymer ?
#
loop_
_entity_poly.entity_id
_entity_poly.type
_entity_poly.pdbx_seq_one_letter_code
_entity_poly.pdbx_strand_id
1 'polypeptide(L)'
;MAGRLTLRGMSDELSSGELGEETRRVRVRVEMVLEIAEPDELIRAAWARIEGDALMPPEERDQAAQAVSRDEAEAVAYLIDPVDLVGDVPGVVLAQASWSSEPAELDEDGGWEDEDEED
;
A
#
# COMPACT_ATOMS: atom_id res chain seq x y z
N MET A 1 -1.71 -9.24 3.22
CA MET A 1 -0.75 -9.14 2.11
C MET A 1 0.02 -7.86 2.34
N ALA A 2 1.35 -7.91 2.22
CA ALA A 2 2.16 -6.69 2.30
C ALA A 2 2.30 -6.10 0.90
N GLY A 3 1.70 -4.93 0.66
CA GLY A 3 1.91 -4.19 -0.58
C GLY A 3 3.24 -3.46 -0.50
N ARG A 4 4.10 -3.60 -1.53
CA ARG A 4 5.38 -2.89 -1.59
C ARG A 4 5.69 -2.46 -3.02
N LEU A 5 5.63 -1.16 -3.26
CA LEU A 5 6.10 -0.57 -4.51
C LEU A 5 7.52 -0.02 -4.29
N THR A 6 8.49 -0.59 -4.98
CA THR A 6 9.85 -0.01 -5.10
C THR A 6 10.14 0.26 -6.56
N LEU A 7 10.41 1.52 -6.90
CA LEU A 7 11.05 1.85 -8.18
C LEU A 7 12.45 1.21 -8.20
N ARG A 8 12.62 0.10 -8.91
CA ARG A 8 13.94 -0.55 -9.12
C ARG A 8 14.29 -0.59 -10.59
N GLY A 9 15.38 0.10 -10.96
CA GLY A 9 16.16 -0.25 -12.16
C GLY A 9 16.88 0.92 -12.86
N MET A 10 17.96 1.44 -12.28
CA MET A 10 19.13 1.91 -13.03
C MET A 10 20.38 1.68 -12.16
N SER A 11 20.97 0.48 -12.27
CA SER A 11 22.37 0.27 -11.90
C SER A 11 23.21 0.64 -13.11
N ASP A 12 24.16 1.56 -12.97
CA ASP A 12 25.56 1.31 -13.33
C ASP A 12 26.47 2.45 -12.85
N GLU A 13 27.68 2.09 -12.46
CA GLU A 13 28.78 2.98 -12.13
C GLU A 13 29.01 4.05 -13.21
N LEU A 14 28.73 5.32 -12.90
CA LEU A 14 29.41 6.43 -13.54
C LEU A 14 29.71 7.50 -12.49
N SER A 15 31.00 7.56 -12.17
CA SER A 15 31.76 8.78 -11.95
C SER A 15 31.17 9.82 -10.98
N SER A 16 31.83 9.89 -9.82
CA SER A 16 31.92 11.09 -8.99
C SER A 16 31.96 12.38 -9.82
N GLY A 17 31.01 13.29 -9.59
CA GLY A 17 31.09 14.67 -10.05
C GLY A 17 29.97 15.18 -10.97
N GLU A 18 28.72 15.05 -10.56
CA GLU A 18 27.71 16.05 -10.93
C GLU A 18 26.83 16.23 -9.69
N LEU A 19 26.61 17.49 -9.29
CA LEU A 19 25.86 17.84 -8.09
C LEU A 19 24.47 17.25 -8.21
N GLY A 20 24.27 16.05 -7.65
CA GLY A 20 22.99 15.36 -7.66
C GLY A 20 21.98 16.34 -7.11
N GLU A 21 21.00 16.71 -7.93
CA GLU A 21 19.88 17.52 -7.50
C GLU A 21 19.38 16.87 -6.20
N GLU A 22 19.57 17.55 -5.06
CA GLU A 22 19.21 17.00 -3.75
C GLU A 22 17.69 16.81 -3.76
N THR A 23 17.29 15.60 -4.12
CA THR A 23 15.89 15.21 -4.24
C THR A 23 15.30 15.27 -2.84
N ARG A 24 14.50 16.29 -2.59
CA ARG A 24 13.81 16.49 -1.30
C ARG A 24 12.84 15.33 -1.11
N ARG A 25 13.11 14.49 -0.11
CA ARG A 25 12.27 13.34 0.25
C ARG A 25 11.65 13.58 1.61
N VAL A 26 10.37 13.25 1.75
CA VAL A 26 9.64 13.25 3.02
C VAL A 26 9.12 11.84 3.23
N ARG A 27 9.34 11.27 4.42
CA ARG A 27 8.71 10.02 4.84
C ARG A 27 7.45 10.36 5.62
N VAL A 28 6.33 9.81 5.21
CA VAL A 28 5.06 9.90 5.94
C VAL A 28 4.83 8.55 6.63
N ARG A 29 4.49 8.58 7.92
CA ARG A 29 3.97 7.42 8.67
C ARG A 29 2.46 7.61 8.77
N VAL A 30 1.70 6.54 8.51
CA VAL A 30 0.24 6.57 8.52
C VAL A 30 -0.24 5.31 9.22
N GLU A 31 -1.18 5.48 10.14
CA GLU A 31 -1.90 4.41 10.83
C GLU A 31 -3.41 4.61 10.59
N MET A 32 -4.12 3.54 10.23
CA MET A 32 -5.50 3.61 9.77
C MET A 32 -6.31 2.42 10.29
N VAL A 33 -7.49 2.71 10.86
CA VAL A 33 -8.56 1.74 11.08
C VAL A 33 -9.69 2.07 10.13
N LEU A 34 -10.19 1.06 9.42
CA LEU A 34 -11.30 1.19 8.48
C LEU A 34 -12.47 0.33 8.94
N GLU A 35 -13.67 0.91 8.94
CA GLU A 35 -14.91 0.17 9.15
C GLU A 35 -15.38 -0.45 7.83
N ILE A 36 -15.67 -1.75 7.84
CA ILE A 36 -16.20 -2.47 6.68
C ILE A 36 -17.71 -2.57 6.81
N ALA A 37 -18.43 -1.71 6.09
CA ALA A 37 -19.90 -1.69 6.11
C ALA A 37 -20.51 -2.86 5.32
N GLU A 38 -19.91 -3.24 4.18
CA GLU A 38 -20.45 -4.24 3.25
C GLU A 38 -19.35 -5.23 2.81
N PRO A 39 -19.07 -6.28 3.62
CA PRO A 39 -17.99 -7.24 3.34
C PRO A 39 -18.11 -7.93 1.97
N ASP A 40 -19.33 -8.29 1.57
CA ASP A 40 -19.55 -8.96 0.28
C ASP A 40 -19.27 -8.02 -0.90
N GLU A 41 -19.55 -6.71 -0.77
CA GLU A 41 -19.22 -5.73 -1.81
C GLU A 41 -17.71 -5.52 -1.91
N LEU A 42 -17.02 -5.46 -0.77
CA LEU A 42 -15.57 -5.37 -0.68
C LEU A 42 -14.88 -6.55 -1.40
N ILE A 43 -15.30 -7.79 -1.10
CA ILE A 43 -14.72 -8.99 -1.72
C ILE A 43 -14.98 -8.99 -3.23
N ARG A 44 -16.19 -8.63 -3.67
CA ARG A 44 -16.51 -8.52 -5.11
C ARG A 44 -15.65 -7.49 -5.82
N ALA A 45 -15.42 -6.33 -5.18
CA ALA A 45 -14.56 -5.30 -5.74
C ALA A 45 -13.10 -5.79 -5.89
N ALA A 46 -12.59 -6.49 -4.88
CA ALA A 46 -11.24 -7.07 -4.92
C ALA A 46 -11.13 -8.11 -6.06
N TRP A 47 -12.10 -9.01 -6.19
CA TRP A 47 -12.15 -9.97 -7.31
C TRP A 47 -12.19 -9.29 -8.67
N ALA A 48 -13.05 -8.28 -8.85
CA ALA A 48 -13.13 -7.54 -10.11
C ALA A 48 -11.79 -6.87 -10.49
N ARG A 49 -11.04 -6.37 -9.49
CA ARG A 49 -9.71 -5.81 -9.71
C ARG A 49 -8.70 -6.88 -10.11
N ILE A 50 -8.69 -8.03 -9.41
CA ILE A 50 -7.81 -9.18 -9.69
C ILE A 50 -8.05 -9.75 -11.10
N GLU A 51 -9.31 -9.93 -11.48
CA GLU A 51 -9.70 -10.41 -12.81
C GLU A 51 -9.34 -9.41 -13.91
N GLY A 52 -9.46 -8.11 -13.62
CA GLY A 52 -9.14 -7.03 -14.55
C GLY A 52 -7.64 -6.77 -14.74
N ASP A 53 -6.76 -7.27 -13.86
CA ASP A 53 -5.32 -7.11 -13.98
C ASP A 53 -4.75 -8.04 -15.05
N ALA A 54 -4.53 -7.52 -16.25
CA ALA A 54 -3.98 -8.26 -17.38
C ALA A 54 -2.48 -8.57 -17.25
N LEU A 55 -1.76 -7.89 -16.35
CA LEU A 55 -0.33 -8.08 -16.14
C LEU A 55 -0.05 -9.16 -15.08
N MET A 56 -1.04 -9.52 -14.28
CA MET A 56 -0.93 -10.55 -13.25
C MET A 56 -0.85 -11.97 -13.85
N PRO A 57 0.20 -12.75 -13.53
CA PRO A 57 0.30 -14.16 -13.90
C PRO A 57 -0.89 -14.99 -13.36
N PRO A 58 -1.32 -16.06 -14.05
CA PRO A 58 -2.44 -16.90 -13.61
C PRO A 58 -2.30 -17.45 -12.19
N GLU A 59 -1.12 -17.96 -11.84
CA GLU A 59 -0.86 -18.53 -10.52
C GLU A 59 -0.94 -17.48 -9.40
N GLU A 60 -0.44 -16.27 -9.66
CA GLU A 60 -0.54 -15.14 -8.74
C GLU A 60 -1.99 -14.67 -8.60
N ARG A 61 -2.75 -14.66 -9.69
CA ARG A 61 -4.18 -14.34 -9.70
C ARG A 61 -4.98 -15.29 -8.83
N ASP A 62 -4.76 -16.60 -8.96
CA ASP A 62 -5.44 -17.62 -8.16
C ASP A 62 -5.08 -17.51 -6.67
N GLN A 63 -3.85 -17.13 -6.35
CA GLN A 63 -3.41 -16.90 -4.97
C GLN A 63 -4.06 -15.63 -4.39
N ALA A 64 -4.06 -14.53 -5.13
CA ALA A 64 -4.69 -13.28 -4.72
C ALA A 64 -6.20 -13.48 -4.50
N ALA A 65 -6.89 -14.15 -5.44
CA ALA A 65 -8.33 -14.40 -5.33
C ALA A 65 -8.68 -15.25 -4.11
N GLN A 66 -7.85 -16.25 -3.79
CA GLN A 66 -7.98 -17.05 -2.56
C GLN A 66 -7.70 -16.26 -1.29
N ALA A 67 -6.75 -15.33 -1.30
CA ALA A 67 -6.45 -14.49 -0.13
C ALA A 67 -7.63 -13.56 0.20
N VAL A 68 -8.06 -12.76 -0.77
CA VAL A 68 -9.11 -11.75 -0.57
C VAL A 68 -10.49 -12.35 -0.29
N SER A 69 -10.72 -13.63 -0.62
CA SER A 69 -11.98 -14.33 -0.33
C SER A 69 -12.02 -14.94 1.08
N ARG A 70 -10.88 -15.01 1.77
CA ARG A 70 -10.78 -15.60 3.12
C ARG A 70 -10.66 -14.56 4.22
N ASP A 71 -10.29 -13.34 3.88
CA ASP A 71 -9.93 -12.29 4.83
C ASP A 71 -10.25 -10.91 4.25
N GLU A 72 -11.10 -10.14 4.93
CA GLU A 72 -11.46 -8.79 4.52
C GLU A 72 -10.29 -7.81 4.60
N ALA A 73 -9.34 -8.01 5.54
CA ALA A 73 -8.14 -7.19 5.61
C ALA A 73 -7.30 -7.39 4.32
N GLU A 74 -7.21 -8.62 3.82
CA GLU A 74 -6.58 -8.92 2.52
C GLU A 74 -7.27 -8.21 1.36
N ALA A 75 -8.61 -8.20 1.35
CA ALA A 75 -9.39 -7.49 0.34
C ALA A 75 -9.13 -5.97 0.39
N VAL A 76 -9.07 -5.37 1.59
CA VAL A 76 -8.72 -3.95 1.77
C VAL A 76 -7.31 -3.66 1.27
N ALA A 77 -6.31 -4.44 1.69
CA ALA A 77 -4.93 -4.23 1.26
C ALA A 77 -4.76 -4.33 -0.26
N TYR A 78 -5.53 -5.20 -0.92
CA TYR A 78 -5.49 -5.34 -2.37
C TYR A 78 -6.12 -4.15 -3.11
N LEU A 79 -7.15 -3.52 -2.51
CA LEU A 79 -7.88 -2.42 -3.13
C LEU A 79 -7.23 -1.05 -2.94
N ILE A 80 -6.45 -0.87 -1.87
CA ILE A 80 -5.71 0.37 -1.62
C ILE A 80 -4.59 0.53 -2.65
N ASP A 81 -4.67 1.60 -3.44
CA ASP A 81 -3.57 2.06 -4.29
C ASP A 81 -2.87 3.26 -3.62
N PRO A 82 -1.61 3.13 -3.16
CA PRO A 82 -0.89 4.23 -2.53
C PRO A 82 -0.58 5.39 -3.49
N VAL A 83 -0.57 5.17 -4.81
CA VAL A 83 -0.41 6.23 -5.81
C VAL A 83 -1.63 7.12 -5.80
N ASP A 84 -2.83 6.52 -5.82
CA ASP A 84 -4.08 7.27 -5.75
C ASP A 84 -4.23 7.99 -4.40
N LEU A 85 -3.78 7.39 -3.28
CA LEU A 85 -3.84 8.02 -1.96
C LEU A 85 -3.07 9.35 -1.86
N VAL A 86 -1.94 9.48 -2.58
CA VAL A 86 -1.12 10.71 -2.57
C VAL A 86 -1.23 11.53 -3.85
N GLY A 87 -2.00 11.07 -4.84
CA GLY A 87 -2.02 11.60 -6.21
C GLY A 87 -2.48 13.06 -6.32
N ASP A 88 -3.28 13.52 -5.37
CA ASP A 88 -3.79 14.90 -5.33
C ASP A 88 -2.84 15.89 -4.64
N VAL A 89 -1.70 15.45 -4.06
CA VAL A 89 -0.76 16.34 -3.38
C VAL A 89 0.12 17.07 -4.41
N PRO A 90 0.05 18.42 -4.51
CA PRO A 90 0.74 19.16 -5.55
C PRO A 90 2.26 19.01 -5.49
N GLY A 91 2.86 18.61 -6.63
CA GLY A 91 4.33 18.52 -6.77
C GLY A 91 4.95 17.29 -6.08
N VAL A 92 4.15 16.32 -5.66
CA VAL A 92 4.62 15.06 -5.05
C VAL A 92 4.50 13.91 -6.03
N VAL A 93 5.51 13.03 -6.02
CA VAL A 93 5.50 11.76 -6.73
C VAL A 93 5.85 10.67 -5.73
N LEU A 94 5.06 9.60 -5.66
CA LEU A 94 5.32 8.47 -4.77
C LEU A 94 6.61 7.75 -5.20
N ALA A 95 7.65 7.82 -4.36
CA ALA A 95 8.92 7.14 -4.62
C ALA A 95 8.92 5.67 -4.15
N GLN A 96 8.29 5.42 -3.00
CA GLN A 96 8.21 4.10 -2.38
C GLN A 96 7.00 4.06 -1.44
N ALA A 97 6.31 2.93 -1.41
CA ALA A 97 5.29 2.62 -0.41
C ALA A 97 5.46 1.19 0.09
N SER A 98 5.16 0.99 1.37
CA SER A 98 5.06 -0.33 2.00
C SER A 98 3.92 -0.28 3.03
N TRP A 99 3.03 -1.26 3.01
CA TRP A 99 1.94 -1.36 3.97
C TRP A 99 1.56 -2.83 4.20
N SER A 100 0.86 -3.07 5.29
CA SER A 100 0.19 -4.32 5.63
C SER A 100 -1.19 -4.01 6.20
N SER A 101 -2.07 -5.00 6.21
CA SER A 101 -3.41 -4.91 6.77
C SER A 101 -3.63 -6.06 7.72
N GLU A 102 -4.38 -5.82 8.78
CA GLU A 102 -4.85 -6.82 9.72
C GLU A 102 -6.21 -6.39 10.28
N PRO A 103 -7.03 -7.33 10.79
CA PRO A 103 -8.21 -6.99 11.56
C PRO A 103 -7.82 -6.12 12.77
N ALA A 104 -8.58 -5.05 13.00
CA ALA A 104 -8.36 -4.15 14.13
C ALA A 104 -9.70 -3.84 14.83
N GLU A 105 -9.65 -3.66 16.14
CA GLU A 105 -10.76 -3.11 16.91
C GLU A 105 -10.60 -1.58 16.94
N LEU A 106 -11.70 -0.83 16.74
CA LEU A 106 -11.68 0.62 16.87
C LEU A 106 -11.63 0.97 18.36
N ASP A 107 -10.58 1.65 18.80
CA ASP A 107 -10.50 2.16 20.16
C ASP A 107 -11.47 3.35 20.34
N GLU A 108 -12.49 3.16 21.19
CA GLU A 108 -13.50 4.18 21.50
C GLU A 108 -12.97 5.30 22.40
N ASP A 109 -11.88 5.04 23.16
CA ASP A 109 -11.28 5.98 24.12
C ASP A 109 -10.15 6.84 23.51
N GLY A 110 -9.82 6.60 22.24
CA GLY A 110 -9.24 7.60 21.35
C GLY A 110 -7.78 7.94 21.62
N GLY A 111 -6.88 7.11 21.11
CA GLY A 111 -5.55 7.56 20.75
C GLY A 111 -4.64 6.40 20.37
N TRP A 112 -4.13 6.43 19.14
CA TRP A 112 -2.87 5.75 18.85
C TRP A 112 -1.84 6.33 19.83
N GLU A 113 -1.39 5.56 20.82
CA GLU A 113 -0.31 6.00 21.70
C GLU A 113 0.89 6.28 20.78
N ASP A 114 1.41 7.50 20.77
CA ASP A 114 2.62 7.85 20.02
C ASP A 114 3.79 7.03 20.61
N GLU A 115 3.96 5.79 20.17
CA GLU A 115 5.12 4.94 20.47
C GLU A 115 6.34 5.43 19.64
N ASP A 116 6.68 6.72 19.77
CA ASP A 116 7.99 7.27 19.40
C ASP A 116 8.86 7.41 20.68
N GLU A 117 8.82 6.41 21.58
CA GLU A 117 9.79 6.23 22.67
C GLU A 117 10.54 4.90 22.51
N GLU A 118 11.45 4.76 21.52
CA GLU A 118 12.76 4.08 21.67
C GLU A 118 13.73 4.59 20.57
N ASP A 119 14.87 5.15 21.00
CA ASP A 119 15.94 5.76 20.19
C ASP A 119 16.59 4.86 19.12
#